data_AF-A0A960ZRF9-F1
#
_entry.id   AF-A0A960ZRF9-F1
#
_cell.length_a   1.000
_cell.length_b   1.000
_cell.length_c   1.000
_cell.angle_alpha   90.00
_cell.angle_beta   90.00
_cell.angle_gamma   90.00
#
_symmetry.space_group_name_H-M   'P 1'
#
loop_
_entity.id
_entity.type
_entity.pdbx_description
1 polymer ?
#
loop_
_entity_poly.entity_id
_entity_poly.type
_entity_poly.pdbx_seq_one_letter_code
_entity_poly.pdbx_strand_id
1 'polypeptide(L)'
;FHQAAPKAVFAVGLTTPPNDRQGAFVANYQDKYTRWGWKRIQHRLVQVMLQRFAHREKDGIHLVPTELNLDPIDGYPDNNGVHPNAIGYAQIGASFYAWMKNWLTKPGID
;
A
#
# COMPACT_ATOMS: atom_id res chain seq x y z
N PHE A 1 14.02 14.52 -10.09
CA PHE A 1 14.27 14.20 -8.67
C PHE A 1 15.76 13.95 -8.41
N HIS A 2 16.40 12.97 -9.05
CA HIS A 2 17.84 12.69 -8.84
C HIS A 2 18.77 13.90 -9.06
N GLN A 3 18.41 14.86 -9.94
CA GLN A 3 19.17 16.10 -10.09
C GLN A 3 19.10 17.03 -8.85
N ALA A 4 17.97 17.05 -8.14
CA ALA A 4 17.75 17.93 -7.00
C ALA A 4 18.02 17.24 -5.65
N ALA A 5 17.85 15.92 -5.57
CA ALA A 5 18.08 15.12 -4.38
C ALA A 5 18.72 13.77 -4.77
N PRO A 6 20.02 13.75 -5.15
CA PRO A 6 20.68 12.57 -5.68
C PRO A 6 20.79 11.42 -4.67
N LYS A 7 20.77 11.72 -3.37
CA LYS A 7 20.83 10.76 -2.27
C LYS A 7 19.44 10.36 -1.73
N ALA A 8 18.36 10.86 -2.33
CA ALA A 8 17.02 10.52 -1.85
C ALA A 8 16.73 9.03 -2.06
N VAL A 9 16.07 8.46 -1.06
CA VAL A 9 15.62 7.07 -1.06
C VAL A 9 14.10 7.06 -1.01
N PHE A 10 13.49 6.15 -1.76
CA PHE A 10 12.06 6.04 -1.93
C PHE A 10 11.54 4.78 -1.24
N ALA A 11 10.60 4.97 -0.31
CA ALA A 11 9.72 3.92 0.15
C ALA A 11 8.44 3.93 -0.70
N VAL A 12 8.17 2.83 -1.40
CA VAL A 12 6.99 2.67 -2.25
C VAL A 12 6.08 1.64 -1.61
N GLY A 13 4.94 2.09 -1.10
CA GLY A 13 3.88 1.20 -0.63
C GLY A 13 3.24 0.45 -1.80
N LEU A 14 3.10 -0.86 -1.68
CA LEU A 14 2.32 -1.66 -2.62
C LEU A 14 0.82 -1.38 -2.46
N THR A 15 0.06 -1.55 -3.56
CA THR A 15 -1.38 -1.25 -3.55
C THR A 15 -2.10 -2.07 -2.47
N THR A 16 -2.78 -1.40 -1.54
CA THR A 16 -3.48 -2.05 -0.43
C THR A 16 -4.63 -2.94 -0.91
N PRO A 17 -5.03 -3.98 -0.14
CA PRO A 17 -6.24 -4.74 -0.44
C PRO A 17 -7.48 -3.83 -0.31
N PRO A 18 -8.66 -4.25 -0.81
CA PRO A 18 -9.88 -3.49 -0.64
C PRO A 18 -10.63 -3.96 0.60
N ASN A 19 -11.74 -3.29 0.92
CA ASN A 19 -12.72 -3.84 1.85
C ASN A 19 -13.21 -5.22 1.39
N ASP A 20 -13.35 -6.20 2.28
CA ASP A 20 -13.80 -7.55 1.92
C ASP A 20 -15.34 -7.70 1.90
N ARG A 21 -16.09 -6.63 2.19
CA ARG A 21 -17.55 -6.63 2.15
C ARG A 21 -18.08 -6.19 0.79
N GLN A 22 -18.91 -7.02 0.15
CA GLN A 22 -19.60 -6.62 -1.09
C GLN A 22 -20.55 -5.43 -0.86
N GLY A 23 -21.16 -5.32 0.32
CA GLY A 23 -22.02 -4.19 0.69
C GLY A 23 -21.30 -2.84 0.64
N ALA A 24 -20.01 -2.80 0.99
CA ALA A 24 -19.19 -1.59 0.92
C ALA A 24 -19.01 -1.08 -0.53
N PHE A 25 -18.87 -2.00 -1.48
CA PHE A 25 -18.79 -1.68 -2.90
C PHE A 25 -20.13 -1.24 -3.47
N VAL A 26 -21.23 -1.87 -3.05
CA VAL A 26 -22.58 -1.43 -3.43
C VAL A 26 -22.86 -0.02 -2.91
N ALA A 27 -22.44 0.29 -1.68
CA ALA A 27 -22.62 1.62 -1.09
C ALA A 27 -21.89 2.74 -1.85
N ASN A 28 -20.74 2.47 -2.47
CA ASN A 28 -19.98 3.47 -3.22
C ASN A 28 -20.27 3.48 -4.72
N TYR A 29 -20.55 2.30 -5.29
CA TYR A 29 -20.51 2.08 -6.72
C TYR A 29 -21.73 1.38 -7.28
N GLN A 30 -22.72 1.05 -6.43
CA GLN A 30 -23.91 0.30 -6.80
C GLN A 30 -23.51 -1.04 -7.45
N ASP A 31 -23.82 -1.24 -8.72
CA ASP A 31 -23.50 -2.44 -9.51
C ASP A 31 -22.28 -2.27 -10.42
N LYS A 32 -21.68 -1.07 -10.51
CA LYS A 32 -20.60 -0.76 -11.45
C LYS A 32 -19.29 -1.50 -11.14
N TYR A 33 -18.98 -1.68 -9.85
CA TYR A 33 -17.74 -2.35 -9.43
C TYR A 33 -18.05 -3.37 -8.35
N THR A 34 -17.73 -4.64 -8.63
CA THR A 34 -17.83 -5.70 -7.62
C THR A 34 -16.59 -5.74 -6.76
N ARG A 35 -16.75 -6.18 -5.51
CA ARG A 35 -15.63 -6.40 -4.58
C ARG A 35 -14.57 -7.33 -5.19
N TRP A 36 -15.01 -8.40 -5.84
CA TRP A 36 -14.12 -9.34 -6.53
C TRP A 36 -13.40 -8.72 -7.72
N GLY A 37 -14.11 -7.94 -8.53
CA GLY A 37 -13.51 -7.20 -9.66
C GLY A 37 -12.40 -6.26 -9.20
N TRP A 38 -12.67 -5.51 -8.14
CA TRP A 38 -11.70 -4.59 -7.55
C TRP A 38 -10.48 -5.30 -6.94
N LYS A 39 -10.72 -6.35 -6.16
CA LYS A 39 -9.64 -7.18 -5.58
C LYS A 39 -8.71 -7.71 -6.67
N ARG A 40 -9.25 -8.21 -7.78
CA ARG A 40 -8.45 -8.69 -8.92
C ARG A 40 -7.60 -7.59 -9.54
N ILE A 41 -8.13 -6.38 -9.68
CA ILE A 41 -7.38 -5.22 -10.19
C ILE A 41 -6.22 -4.88 -9.24
N GLN A 42 -6.47 -4.79 -7.93
CA GLN A 42 -5.42 -4.48 -6.96
C GLN A 42 -4.33 -5.56 -6.92
N HIS A 43 -4.69 -6.85 -6.95
CA HIS A 43 -3.69 -7.93 -7.08
C HIS A 43 -2.87 -7.80 -8.36
N ARG A 44 -3.48 -7.43 -9.49
CA ARG A 44 -2.74 -7.20 -10.73
C ARG A 44 -1.81 -6.00 -10.63
N LEU A 45 -2.22 -4.92 -9.97
CA LEU A 45 -1.37 -3.76 -9.71
C LEU A 45 -0.16 -4.15 -8.86
N VAL A 46 -0.36 -4.89 -7.77
CA VAL A 46 0.74 -5.41 -6.94
C VAL A 46 1.73 -6.23 -7.77
N GLN A 47 1.26 -7.15 -8.63
CA GLN A 47 2.13 -7.91 -9.52
C GLN A 47 2.97 -7.01 -10.43
N VAL A 48 2.36 -6.00 -11.05
CA VAL A 48 3.06 -5.07 -11.94
C VAL A 48 4.05 -4.20 -11.16
N MET A 49 3.70 -3.76 -9.95
CA MET A 49 4.60 -3.01 -9.07
C MET A 49 5.82 -3.85 -8.68
N LEU A 50 5.62 -5.12 -8.30
CA LEU A 50 6.70 -6.05 -8.00
C LEU A 50 7.61 -6.25 -9.22
N GLN A 51 7.04 -6.50 -10.40
CA GLN A 51 7.82 -6.63 -11.64
C GLN A 51 8.67 -5.39 -11.95
N ARG A 52 8.17 -4.19 -11.62
CA ARG A 52 8.83 -2.93 -11.94
C ARG A 52 9.86 -2.49 -10.89
N PHE A 53 9.60 -2.76 -9.62
CA PHE A 53 10.27 -2.12 -8.50
C PHE A 53 10.99 -3.09 -7.55
N ALA A 54 10.71 -4.40 -7.60
CA ALA A 54 11.45 -5.36 -6.77
C ALA A 54 12.94 -5.41 -7.17
N HIS A 55 13.81 -5.72 -6.21
CA HIS A 55 15.26 -5.87 -6.41
C HIS A 55 15.98 -4.58 -6.87
N ARG A 56 15.38 -3.41 -6.56
CA ARG A 56 15.89 -2.08 -6.89
C ARG A 56 16.41 -1.33 -5.65
N GLU A 57 16.65 -2.04 -4.54
CA GLU A 57 17.12 -1.44 -3.28
C GLU A 57 18.48 -0.75 -3.47
N LYS A 58 19.34 -1.29 -4.34
CA LYS A 58 20.61 -0.65 -4.72
C LYS A 58 20.45 0.69 -5.44
N ASP A 59 19.28 0.93 -6.04
CA ASP A 59 18.92 2.18 -6.73
C ASP A 59 18.16 3.13 -5.78
N GLY A 60 18.08 2.80 -4.49
CA GLY A 60 17.35 3.57 -3.49
C GLY A 60 15.84 3.42 -3.56
N ILE A 61 15.31 2.34 -4.16
CA ILE A 61 13.87 2.05 -4.18
C ILE A 61 13.59 0.85 -3.28
N HIS A 62 12.79 1.08 -2.25
CA HIS A 62 12.39 0.06 -1.29
C HIS A 62 10.89 -0.15 -1.34
N LEU A 63 10.47 -1.41 -1.37
CA LEU A 63 9.06 -1.76 -1.29
C LEU A 63 8.62 -1.88 0.16
N VAL A 64 7.47 -1.29 0.47
CA VAL A 64 6.79 -1.40 1.77
C VAL A 64 5.53 -2.25 1.56
N PRO A 65 5.36 -3.38 2.28
CA PRO A 65 4.31 -4.35 2.01
C PRO A 65 2.94 -3.94 2.58
N THR A 66 2.42 -2.79 2.13
CA THR A 66 1.12 -2.26 2.56
C THR A 66 -0.07 -3.08 2.05
N GLU A 67 0.13 -3.91 1.03
CA GLU A 67 -0.83 -4.89 0.52
C GLU A 67 -1.11 -6.05 1.49
N LEU A 68 -0.22 -6.29 2.47
CA LEU A 68 -0.37 -7.35 3.45
C LEU A 68 -0.80 -6.85 4.83
N ASN A 69 -0.54 -5.58 5.15
CA ASN A 69 -0.74 -5.06 6.51
C ASN A 69 -2.12 -4.45 6.76
N LEU A 70 -2.79 -3.94 5.73
CA LEU A 70 -4.12 -3.36 5.89
C LEU A 70 -5.17 -4.47 6.00
N ASP A 71 -5.88 -4.49 7.12
CA ASP A 71 -6.96 -5.43 7.38
C ASP A 71 -8.19 -5.12 6.48
N PRO A 72 -8.61 -6.03 5.59
CA PRO A 72 -9.74 -5.83 4.68
C PRO A 72 -11.10 -5.71 5.37
N ILE A 73 -11.21 -6.08 6.64
CA ILE A 73 -12.46 -6.12 7.41
C ILE A 73 -12.46 -4.98 8.43
N ASP A 74 -11.49 -4.95 9.33
CA ASP A 74 -11.46 -4.00 10.45
C ASP A 74 -10.76 -2.69 10.10
N GLY A 75 -9.94 -2.68 9.03
CA GLY A 75 -9.28 -1.48 8.50
C GLY A 75 -10.21 -0.58 7.67
N TYR A 76 -11.48 -0.95 7.49
CA TYR A 76 -12.44 -0.23 6.66
C TYR A 76 -13.77 0.01 7.38
N PRO A 77 -14.49 1.09 7.05
CA PRO A 77 -15.89 1.21 7.45
C PRO A 77 -16.78 0.27 6.61
N ASP A 78 -17.94 -0.12 7.12
CA ASP A 78 -18.84 -1.07 6.45
C ASP A 78 -19.38 -0.58 5.08
N ASN A 79 -19.35 0.73 4.83
CA ASN A 79 -19.94 1.38 3.66
C ASN A 79 -18.91 2.02 2.71
N ASN A 80 -17.61 1.73 2.86
CA ASN A 80 -16.60 2.22 1.93
C ASN A 80 -15.68 1.10 1.44
N GLY A 81 -15.69 0.86 0.12
CA GLY A 81 -14.95 -0.22 -0.53
C GLY A 81 -13.46 0.06 -0.66
N VAL A 82 -13.03 1.33 -0.61
CA VAL A 82 -11.67 1.72 -1.02
C VAL A 82 -10.96 2.68 -0.06
N HIS A 83 -11.69 3.43 0.76
CA HIS A 83 -11.10 4.33 1.76
C HIS A 83 -11.06 3.66 3.15
N PRO A 84 -9.86 3.44 3.70
CA PRO A 84 -9.71 2.91 5.05
C PRO A 84 -10.34 3.80 6.13
N ASN A 85 -10.64 3.22 7.29
CA ASN A 85 -10.98 3.98 8.49
C ASN A 85 -9.69 4.41 9.23
N ALA A 86 -9.82 5.00 10.42
CA ALA A 86 -8.66 5.45 11.21
C ALA A 86 -7.71 4.30 11.58
N ILE A 87 -8.23 3.10 11.86
CA ILE A 87 -7.43 1.90 12.15
C ILE A 87 -6.66 1.48 10.90
N GLY A 88 -7.31 1.42 9.74
CA GLY A 88 -6.65 1.06 8.49
C GLY A 88 -5.57 2.05 8.05
N TYR A 89 -5.82 3.36 8.20
CA TYR A 89 -4.78 4.37 7.97
C TYR A 89 -3.61 4.23 8.95
N ALA A 90 -3.88 3.91 10.23
CA ALA A 90 -2.82 3.64 11.20
C ALA A 90 -2.01 2.38 10.84
N GLN A 91 -2.64 1.33 10.32
CA GLN A 91 -1.95 0.14 9.82
C GLN A 91 -1.02 0.49 8.65
N ILE A 92 -1.49 1.23 7.64
CA ILE A 92 -0.64 1.69 6.52
C ILE A 92 0.54 2.51 7.07
N GLY A 93 0.27 3.44 7.98
CA GLY A 93 1.29 4.25 8.64
C GLY A 93 2.32 3.42 9.40
N ALA A 94 1.89 2.35 10.09
CA ALA A 94 2.78 1.45 10.81
C ALA A 94 3.78 0.74 9.88
N SER A 95 3.37 0.35 8.67
CA SER A 95 4.28 -0.26 7.68
C SER A 95 5.37 0.71 7.25
N PHE A 96 5.01 1.95 6.91
CA PHE A 96 5.99 2.97 6.55
C PHE A 96 6.86 3.38 7.74
N TYR A 97 6.29 3.49 8.94
CA TYR A 97 7.04 3.81 10.15
C TYR A 97 8.06 2.73 10.49
N ALA A 98 7.69 1.45 10.37
CA ALA A 98 8.62 0.35 10.55
C ALA A 98 9.76 0.40 9.53
N TRP A 99 9.45 0.69 8.26
CA TRP A 99 10.47 0.87 7.22
C TRP A 99 11.40 2.05 7.55
N MET A 100 10.86 3.21 7.92
CA MET A 100 11.66 4.40 8.27
C MET A 100 12.61 4.12 9.44
N LYS A 101 12.11 3.47 10.51
CA LYS A 101 12.96 3.07 11.63
C LYS A 101 14.08 2.13 11.18
N ASN A 102 13.76 1.10 10.40
CA ASN A 102 14.77 0.18 9.88
C ASN A 102 15.82 0.93 9.05
N TRP A 103 15.37 1.79 8.13
CA TRP A 103 16.23 2.57 7.26
C TRP A 103 17.19 3.46 8.06
N LEU A 104 16.66 4.29 8.97
CA LEU A 104 17.43 5.25 9.76
C LEU A 104 18.42 4.59 10.74
N THR A 105 18.24 3.30 11.06
CA THR A 105 19.19 2.56 11.90
C THR A 105 20.34 1.89 11.13
N LYS A 106 20.36 1.99 9.79
CA LYS A 106 21.44 1.39 8.99
C LYS A 106 22.73 2.21 9.15
N PRO A 107 23.89 1.55 9.35
CA PRO A 107 25.18 2.23 9.35
C PRO A 107 25.45 2.94 8.00
N GLY A 108 26.03 4.14 8.04
CA GLY A 108 26.42 4.91 6.85
C GLY A 108 25.29 5.72 6.21
N ILE A 109 24.22 5.99 6.96
CA ILE A 109 23.20 7.00 6.61
C ILE A 109 23.53 8.27 7.40
N ASP A 110 24.57 8.96 6.92
CA ASP A 110 25.12 10.20 7.48
C ASP A 110 25.16 11.27 6.38
#